data_AF-A0A1M3PNM4-F1
#
_entry.id   AF-A0A1M3PNM4-F1
#
_cell.length_a   1.000
_cell.length_b   1.000
_cell.length_c   1.000
_cell.angle_alpha   90.00
_cell.angle_beta   90.00
_cell.angle_gamma   90.00
#
_symmetry.space_group_name_H-M   'P 1'
#
loop_
_entity.id
_entity.type
_entity.pdbx_description
1 polymer ?
#
loop_
_entity_poly.entity_id
_entity_poly.type
_entity_poly.pdbx_seq_one_letter_code
_entity_poly.pdbx_strand_id
1 'polypeptide(L)'
;MRNAVLFATTLIAAVATGVAAHAGEPSGKGPFKMLVAPEQVFNLKAKAWKPVPNKDSFVLTHDDEFYLTAAKREDGMLMLLVRQPSTDKQGQFFYAGYYLKCGVMADVPFFTQNADELKGELANPQADDAEARMSFGEGTGMHDLYTLVCPS
;
A
#
# COMPACT_ATOMS: atom_id res chain seq x y z
N MET A 1 59.27 -44.12 -25.69
CA MET A 1 59.36 -42.74 -26.20
C MET A 1 58.27 -41.90 -25.55
N ARG A 2 58.67 -40.76 -24.98
CA ARG A 2 57.94 -39.50 -24.68
C ARG A 2 56.61 -39.49 -23.88
N ASN A 3 56.71 -38.80 -22.74
CA ASN A 3 55.67 -38.07 -22.01
C ASN A 3 54.79 -37.17 -22.90
N ALA A 4 53.54 -36.94 -22.49
CA ALA A 4 52.96 -35.60 -22.36
C ALA A 4 51.68 -35.64 -21.49
N VAL A 5 51.73 -34.93 -20.36
CA VAL A 5 50.57 -34.39 -19.64
C VAL A 5 50.20 -33.07 -20.32
N LEU A 6 48.92 -32.73 -20.45
CA LEU A 6 48.47 -31.34 -20.37
C LEU A 6 46.97 -31.22 -20.07
N PHE A 7 46.71 -30.41 -19.04
CA PHE A 7 45.45 -29.88 -18.54
C PHE A 7 44.82 -28.88 -19.51
N ALA A 8 43.48 -28.76 -19.51
CA ALA A 8 42.74 -27.49 -19.62
C ALA A 8 41.25 -27.69 -19.28
N THR A 9 40.82 -27.36 -18.06
CA THR A 9 39.98 -26.17 -17.70
C THR A 9 38.52 -26.17 -18.18
N THR A 10 37.63 -26.53 -17.24
CA THR A 10 36.33 -25.89 -16.88
C THR A 10 35.57 -25.06 -17.93
N LEU A 11 34.28 -25.38 -18.10
CA LEU A 11 33.22 -24.39 -17.88
C LEU A 11 31.97 -25.03 -17.28
N ILE A 12 31.49 -24.39 -16.21
CA ILE A 12 30.35 -24.73 -15.37
C ILE A 12 29.08 -24.28 -16.08
N ALA A 13 28.06 -25.14 -16.11
CA ALA A 13 26.68 -24.71 -16.21
C ALA A 13 25.83 -25.55 -15.26
N ALA A 14 25.98 -25.25 -13.95
CA ALA A 14 24.94 -25.60 -13.00
C ALA A 14 23.69 -24.82 -13.42
N VAL A 15 22.70 -25.51 -13.98
CA VAL A 15 21.37 -24.96 -14.19
C VAL A 15 20.78 -24.76 -12.80
N ALA A 16 21.06 -23.59 -12.21
CA ALA A 16 20.29 -23.08 -11.10
C ALA A 16 18.90 -22.80 -11.65
N THR A 17 18.01 -23.79 -11.58
CA THR A 17 16.57 -23.53 -11.56
C THR A 17 16.30 -22.75 -10.29
N GLY A 18 16.53 -21.43 -10.37
CA GLY A 18 16.01 -20.48 -9.42
C GLY A 18 14.50 -20.59 -9.49
N VAL A 19 13.94 -21.45 -8.65
CA VAL A 19 12.60 -21.22 -8.14
C VAL A 19 12.74 -19.88 -7.45
N ALA A 20 12.27 -18.82 -8.11
CA ALA A 20 12.09 -17.54 -7.47
C ALA A 20 11.31 -17.86 -6.20
N ALA A 21 11.99 -17.79 -5.07
CA ALA A 21 11.35 -17.83 -3.79
C ALA A 21 10.34 -16.70 -3.86
N HIS A 22 9.06 -17.06 -4.01
CA HIS A 22 8.00 -16.23 -3.47
C HIS A 22 8.35 -16.20 -1.99
N ALA A 23 9.13 -15.18 -1.59
CA ALA A 23 9.33 -14.86 -0.20
C ALA A 23 7.90 -14.62 0.29
N GLY A 24 7.31 -15.67 0.87
CA GLY A 24 6.00 -15.62 1.46
C GLY A 24 6.03 -14.41 2.36
N GLU A 25 5.19 -13.43 2.07
CA GLU A 25 5.09 -12.26 2.91
C GLU A 25 4.90 -12.79 4.34
N PRO A 26 5.70 -12.34 5.32
CA PRO A 26 5.47 -12.72 6.71
C PRO A 26 3.99 -12.43 6.98
N SER A 27 3.23 -13.47 7.33
CA SER A 27 1.79 -13.33 7.56
C SER A 27 1.59 -12.19 8.56
N GLY A 28 1.06 -11.07 8.08
CA GLY A 28 1.19 -9.74 8.68
C GLY A 28 0.37 -9.52 9.95
N LYS A 29 0.37 -10.43 10.91
CA LYS A 29 -0.53 -10.37 12.09
C LYS A 29 -0.04 -9.45 13.22
N GLY A 30 0.73 -8.41 12.89
CA GLY A 30 1.19 -7.40 13.86
C GLY A 30 0.19 -6.24 13.98
N PRO A 31 0.13 -5.55 15.13
CA PRO A 31 -0.76 -4.39 15.28
C PRO A 31 -0.29 -3.21 14.41
N PHE A 32 -1.24 -2.40 13.96
CA PHE A 32 -0.94 -1.11 13.36
C PHE A 32 -0.56 -0.09 14.44
N LYS A 33 0.58 0.58 14.26
CA LYS A 33 0.96 1.76 15.05
C LYS A 33 0.30 3.00 14.45
N MET A 34 -0.53 3.66 15.24
CA MET A 34 -1.18 4.90 14.83
C MET A 34 -0.17 6.03 14.64
N LEU A 35 -0.29 6.74 13.53
CA LEU A 35 0.39 8.00 13.24
C LEU A 35 -0.50 9.20 13.58
N VAL A 36 -1.81 9.03 13.44
CA VAL A 36 -2.85 10.01 13.79
C VAL A 36 -3.94 9.30 14.59
N ALA A 37 -4.38 9.91 15.70
CA ALA A 37 -5.45 9.32 16.50
C ALA A 37 -6.77 9.28 15.70
N PRO A 38 -7.61 8.22 15.83
CA PRO A 38 -8.87 8.12 15.09
C PRO A 38 -9.78 9.36 15.22
N GLU A 39 -9.81 9.99 16.39
CA GLU A 39 -10.59 11.21 16.64
C GLU A 39 -10.09 12.42 15.84
N GLN A 40 -8.79 12.45 15.52
CA GLN A 40 -8.18 13.52 14.72
C GLN A 40 -8.39 13.32 13.22
N VAL A 41 -8.59 12.08 12.76
CA VAL A 41 -8.88 11.76 11.35
C VAL A 41 -10.15 12.47 10.87
N PHE A 42 -11.22 12.38 11.65
CA PHE A 42 -12.54 12.93 11.28
C PHE A 42 -12.74 14.39 11.74
N ASN A 43 -11.75 14.97 12.41
CA ASN A 43 -11.79 16.38 12.77
C ASN A 43 -11.35 17.23 11.58
N LEU A 44 -12.32 17.84 10.88
CA LEU A 44 -12.06 18.69 9.70
C LEU A 44 -11.16 19.90 9.96
N LYS A 45 -10.98 20.30 11.22
CA LYS A 45 -10.06 21.38 11.61
C LYS A 45 -8.63 20.89 11.83
N ALA A 46 -8.40 19.58 11.89
CA ALA A 46 -7.09 19.00 12.07
C ALA A 46 -6.26 19.12 10.79
N LYS A 47 -5.01 19.59 10.92
CA LYS A 47 -4.06 19.78 9.80
C LYS A 47 -3.36 18.48 9.36
N ALA A 48 -3.93 17.32 9.66
CA ALA A 48 -3.32 16.03 9.34
C ALA A 48 -3.44 15.67 7.85
N TRP A 49 -4.54 16.10 7.22
CA TRP A 49 -4.84 15.85 5.82
C TRP A 49 -3.99 16.70 4.88
N LYS A 50 -3.45 16.07 3.85
CA LYS A 50 -2.73 16.72 2.75
C LYS A 50 -3.59 16.67 1.49
N PRO A 51 -3.63 17.74 0.67
CA PRO A 51 -4.30 17.66 -0.62
C PRO A 51 -3.59 16.64 -1.52
N VAL A 52 -4.36 15.86 -2.27
CA VAL A 52 -3.81 15.03 -3.33
C VAL A 52 -3.40 15.97 -4.48
N PRO A 53 -2.11 15.99 -4.90
CA PRO A 53 -1.68 16.90 -5.96
C PRO A 53 -2.17 16.40 -7.32
N ASN A 54 -2.61 17.31 -8.18
CA ASN A 54 -2.76 17.02 -9.60
C ASN A 54 -1.38 17.05 -10.26
N LYS A 55 -0.94 15.91 -10.82
CA LYS A 55 0.33 15.76 -11.53
C LYS A 55 0.06 15.24 -12.94
N ASP A 56 0.90 15.64 -13.90
CA ASP A 56 0.82 15.13 -15.28
C ASP A 56 1.00 13.60 -15.36
N SER A 57 1.65 13.02 -14.36
CA SER A 57 1.83 11.57 -14.24
C SER A 57 0.60 10.81 -13.74
N PHE A 58 -0.45 11.52 -13.29
CA PHE A 58 -1.67 10.92 -12.77
C PHE A 58 -2.71 10.74 -13.85
N VAL A 59 -3.46 9.65 -13.77
CA VAL A 59 -4.54 9.36 -14.73
C VAL A 59 -5.83 10.06 -14.32
N LEU A 60 -6.02 10.33 -13.03
CA LEU A 60 -7.18 11.07 -12.53
C LEU A 60 -6.80 12.47 -12.07
N THR A 61 -7.74 13.40 -12.24
CA THR A 61 -7.75 14.66 -11.49
C THR A 61 -8.31 14.39 -10.10
N HIS A 62 -7.60 14.83 -9.08
CA HIS A 62 -7.92 14.61 -7.66
C HIS A 62 -8.37 15.91 -6.99
N ASP A 63 -9.25 16.64 -7.67
CA ASP A 63 -9.76 17.92 -7.17
C ASP A 63 -10.54 17.70 -5.87
N ASP A 64 -10.26 18.55 -4.87
CA ASP A 64 -10.85 18.47 -3.53
C ASP A 64 -10.64 17.13 -2.79
N GLU A 65 -9.74 16.27 -3.27
CA GLU A 65 -9.32 15.07 -2.58
C GLU A 65 -8.15 15.33 -1.63
N PHE A 66 -8.20 14.66 -0.49
CA PHE A 66 -7.16 14.74 0.53
C PHE A 66 -6.76 13.34 0.95
N TYR A 67 -5.49 13.18 1.32
CA TYR A 67 -4.97 11.92 1.80
C TYR A 67 -4.28 12.06 3.17
N LEU A 68 -4.26 10.94 3.90
CA LEU A 68 -3.61 10.81 5.19
C LEU A 68 -3.11 9.37 5.38
N THR A 69 -1.81 9.20 5.65
CA THR A 69 -1.32 7.92 6.20
C THR A 69 -1.64 7.89 7.69
N ALA A 70 -2.66 7.14 8.08
CA ALA A 70 -3.21 7.13 9.44
C ALA A 70 -2.44 6.19 10.38
N ALA A 71 -1.91 5.08 9.85
CA ALA A 71 -1.19 4.09 10.63
C ALA A 71 -0.13 3.35 9.79
N LYS A 72 0.81 2.69 10.47
CA LYS A 72 1.84 1.83 9.86
C LYS A 72 2.03 0.57 10.69
N ARG A 73 2.24 -0.57 10.02
CA ARG A 73 2.58 -1.85 10.63
C ARG A 73 4.07 -2.16 10.45
N GLU A 74 4.61 -3.01 11.31
CA GLU A 74 6.05 -3.35 11.33
C GLU A 74 6.54 -4.02 10.04
N ASP A 75 5.66 -4.77 9.36
CA ASP A 75 5.92 -5.40 8.06
C ASP A 75 5.99 -4.40 6.89
N GLY A 76 5.86 -3.10 7.17
CA GLY A 76 5.90 -2.02 6.21
C GLY A 76 4.54 -1.65 5.61
N MET A 77 3.45 -2.33 6.00
CA MET A 77 2.13 -1.98 5.53
C MET A 77 1.67 -0.62 6.09
N LEU A 78 1.01 0.15 5.25
CA LEU A 78 0.48 1.48 5.53
C LEU A 78 -1.04 1.42 5.50
N MET A 79 -1.69 2.11 6.42
CA MET A 79 -3.11 2.45 6.32
C MET A 79 -3.23 3.87 5.76
N LEU A 80 -3.61 3.97 4.49
CA LEU A 80 -3.92 5.22 3.81
C LEU A 80 -5.42 5.49 3.92
N LEU A 81 -5.79 6.72 4.24
CA LEU A 81 -7.16 7.21 4.11
C LEU A 81 -7.18 8.30 3.05
N VAL A 82 -8.22 8.29 2.22
CA VAL A 82 -8.54 9.30 1.23
C VAL A 82 -9.90 9.88 1.56
N ARG A 83 -9.96 11.20 1.70
CA ARG A 83 -11.18 11.97 1.93
C ARG A 83 -11.54 12.70 0.65
N GLN A 84 -12.72 12.43 0.12
CA GLN A 84 -13.26 13.07 -1.07
C GLN A 84 -14.67 13.62 -0.80
N PRO A 85 -15.11 14.67 -1.51
CA PRO A 85 -16.49 15.14 -1.42
C PRO A 85 -17.48 14.01 -1.75
N SER A 86 -18.57 13.91 -0.99
CA SER A 86 -19.63 12.95 -1.30
C SER A 86 -20.41 13.41 -2.54
N THR A 87 -20.59 12.50 -3.51
CA THR A 87 -21.45 12.72 -4.68
C THR A 87 -22.94 12.70 -4.32
N ASP A 88 -23.30 11.99 -3.23
CA ASP A 88 -24.70 11.75 -2.86
C ASP A 88 -25.22 12.77 -1.85
N LYS A 89 -24.33 13.36 -1.04
CA LYS A 89 -24.68 14.27 0.06
C LYS A 89 -23.80 15.52 0.04
N GLN A 90 -24.36 16.61 -0.47
CA GLN A 90 -23.68 17.90 -0.53
C GLN A 90 -23.16 18.34 0.84
N GLY A 91 -21.90 18.76 0.91
CA GLY A 91 -21.24 19.21 2.14
C GLY A 91 -20.77 18.09 3.06
N GLN A 92 -20.95 16.81 2.68
CA GLN A 92 -20.37 15.67 3.39
C GLN A 92 -19.15 15.13 2.66
N PHE A 93 -18.29 14.43 3.41
CA PHE A 93 -17.13 13.75 2.87
C PHE A 93 -17.34 12.23 2.93
N PHE A 94 -16.79 11.55 1.93
CA PHE A 94 -16.60 10.12 1.91
C PHE A 94 -15.15 9.80 2.24
N TYR A 95 -14.92 8.78 3.07
CA TYR A 95 -13.59 8.33 3.45
C TYR A 95 -13.37 6.90 2.95
N ALA A 96 -12.45 6.76 1.98
CA ALA A 96 -11.97 5.49 1.49
C ALA A 96 -10.65 5.15 2.16
N GLY A 97 -10.53 3.93 2.69
CA GLY A 97 -9.31 3.42 3.27
C GLY A 97 -8.64 2.39 2.39
N TYR A 98 -7.33 2.37 2.40
CA TYR A 98 -6.51 1.43 1.65
C TYR A 98 -5.34 0.97 2.50
N TYR A 99 -5.17 -0.35 2.59
CA TYR A 99 -3.92 -0.92 3.07
C TYR A 99 -2.97 -1.14 1.91
N LEU A 100 -1.77 -0.57 2.02
CA LEU A 100 -0.77 -0.57 0.94
C LEU A 100 0.59 -0.99 1.49
N LYS A 101 1.42 -1.61 0.66
CA LYS A 101 2.81 -1.89 0.99
C LYS A 101 3.71 -1.51 -0.18
N CYS A 102 4.73 -0.69 0.08
CA CYS A 102 5.62 -0.25 -0.98
C CYS A 102 6.39 -1.43 -1.59
N GLY A 103 6.53 -1.43 -2.91
CA GLY A 103 7.04 -2.55 -3.71
C GLY A 103 5.97 -3.57 -4.11
N VAL A 104 4.71 -3.36 -3.70
CA VAL A 104 3.59 -4.28 -3.97
C VAL A 104 2.45 -3.52 -4.63
N MET A 105 2.11 -3.91 -5.86
CA MET A 105 1.01 -3.33 -6.66
C MET A 105 -0.34 -4.00 -6.32
N ALA A 106 -0.67 -4.00 -5.04
CA ALA A 106 -1.93 -4.51 -4.52
C ALA A 106 -2.36 -3.74 -3.28
N ASP A 107 -3.66 -3.58 -3.11
CA ASP A 107 -4.28 -2.92 -1.98
C ASP A 107 -5.33 -3.81 -1.32
N VAL A 108 -5.74 -3.41 -0.12
CA VAL A 108 -6.96 -3.93 0.52
C VAL A 108 -7.82 -2.73 0.88
N PRO A 109 -8.96 -2.52 0.19
CA PRO A 109 -9.83 -1.39 0.47
C PRO A 109 -10.70 -1.63 1.70
N PHE A 110 -10.98 -0.58 2.45
CA PHE A 110 -11.96 -0.57 3.54
C PHE A 110 -12.70 0.77 3.58
N PHE A 111 -13.81 0.84 4.31
CA PHE A 111 -14.60 2.07 4.46
C PHE A 111 -14.84 2.37 5.93
N THR A 112 -14.79 3.66 6.27
CA THR A 112 -15.05 4.13 7.63
C THR A 112 -15.69 5.51 7.56
N GLN A 113 -16.60 5.84 8.46
CA GLN A 113 -17.30 7.12 8.48
C GLN A 113 -17.07 7.91 9.77
N ASN A 114 -16.52 7.28 10.80
CA ASN A 114 -16.24 7.91 12.09
C ASN A 114 -15.09 7.20 12.84
N ALA A 115 -14.71 7.79 13.97
CA ALA A 115 -13.59 7.29 14.77
C ALA A 115 -13.84 5.90 15.37
N ASP A 116 -15.07 5.52 15.66
CA ASP A 116 -15.40 4.23 16.28
C ASP A 116 -15.34 3.10 15.26
N GLU A 117 -15.81 3.33 14.03
CA GLU A 117 -15.62 2.41 12.90
C GLU A 117 -14.13 2.21 12.60
N LEU A 118 -13.35 3.29 12.56
CA LEU A 118 -11.90 3.19 12.34
C LEU A 118 -11.19 2.41 13.47
N LYS A 119 -11.62 2.57 14.74
CA LYS A 119 -11.11 1.75 15.85
C LYS A 119 -11.48 0.28 15.69
N GLY A 120 -12.70 0.00 15.26
CA GLY A 120 -13.16 -1.37 14.97
C GLY A 120 -12.33 -2.03 13.88
N GLU A 121 -12.09 -1.29 12.79
CA GLU A 121 -11.21 -1.71 11.70
C GLU A 121 -9.78 -1.98 12.19
N LEU A 122 -9.21 -1.09 13.02
CA LEU A 122 -7.85 -1.29 13.57
C LEU A 122 -7.75 -2.48 14.54
N ALA A 123 -8.86 -2.88 15.17
CA ALA A 123 -8.91 -4.04 16.05
C ALA A 123 -8.96 -5.36 15.28
N ASN A 124 -9.58 -5.37 14.08
CA ASN A 124 -9.65 -6.52 13.18
C ASN A 124 -9.41 -6.06 11.73
N PRO A 125 -8.15 -5.76 11.35
CA PRO A 125 -7.85 -5.13 10.06
C PRO A 125 -8.25 -6.02 8.89
N GLN A 126 -8.97 -5.45 7.92
CA GLN A 126 -9.26 -6.12 6.65
C GLN A 126 -7.97 -6.48 5.90
N ALA A 127 -6.86 -5.79 6.17
CA ALA A 127 -5.51 -6.13 5.74
C ALA A 127 -5.08 -7.58 6.01
N ASP A 128 -5.66 -8.23 7.01
CA ASP A 128 -5.34 -9.60 7.40
C ASP A 128 -6.22 -10.65 6.69
N ASP A 129 -7.19 -10.19 5.90
CA ASP A 129 -7.98 -11.03 5.00
C ASP A 129 -7.31 -11.10 3.61
N ALA A 130 -6.79 -12.28 3.28
CA ALA A 130 -6.14 -12.52 2.00
C ALA A 130 -7.10 -12.42 0.80
N GLU A 131 -8.39 -12.69 1.00
CA GLU A 131 -9.40 -12.63 -0.07
C GLU A 131 -9.81 -11.19 -0.41
N ALA A 132 -9.59 -10.26 0.52
CA ALA A 132 -9.88 -8.83 0.31
C ALA A 132 -8.84 -8.11 -0.56
N ARG A 133 -7.74 -8.78 -0.91
CA ARG A 133 -6.64 -8.20 -1.66
C ARG A 133 -6.98 -8.02 -3.13
N MET A 134 -6.77 -6.82 -3.64
CA MET A 134 -6.99 -6.45 -5.02
C MET A 134 -5.67 -6.01 -5.66
N SER A 135 -5.40 -6.47 -6.87
CA SER A 135 -4.23 -6.01 -7.64
C SER A 135 -4.62 -4.78 -8.45
N PHE A 136 -3.69 -3.82 -8.57
CA PHE A 136 -3.86 -2.65 -9.43
C PHE A 136 -2.64 -2.51 -10.36
N GLY A 137 -2.85 -1.85 -11.50
CA GLY A 137 -1.82 -1.62 -12.50
C GLY A 137 -1.43 -0.15 -12.58
N GLU A 138 -0.35 0.12 -13.32
CA GLU A 138 -0.04 1.47 -13.79
C GLU A 138 -1.25 2.06 -14.53
N GLY A 139 -1.43 3.37 -14.39
CA GLY A 139 -2.53 4.08 -15.06
C GLY A 139 -3.90 3.95 -14.38
N THR A 140 -3.94 3.54 -13.12
CA THR A 140 -5.15 3.53 -12.29
C THR A 140 -5.11 4.63 -11.23
N GLY A 141 -6.26 5.10 -10.77
CA GLY A 141 -6.31 6.06 -9.65
C GLY A 141 -5.67 5.52 -8.37
N MET A 142 -5.72 4.20 -8.16
CA MET A 142 -5.02 3.57 -7.02
C MET A 142 -3.50 3.65 -7.18
N HIS A 143 -2.98 3.52 -8.41
CA HIS A 143 -1.56 3.72 -8.68
C HIS A 143 -1.13 5.17 -8.43
N ASP A 144 -1.96 6.16 -8.78
CA ASP A 144 -1.70 7.58 -8.49
C ASP A 144 -1.49 7.78 -6.98
N LEU A 145 -2.43 7.29 -6.17
CA LEU A 145 -2.36 7.33 -4.71
C LEU A 145 -1.18 6.52 -4.13
N TYR A 146 -0.88 5.36 -4.71
CA TYR A 146 0.27 4.52 -4.30
C TYR A 146 1.59 5.28 -4.49
N THR A 147 1.81 5.93 -5.64
CA THR A 147 3.06 6.68 -5.90
C THR A 147 3.23 7.91 -5.00
N LEU A 148 2.15 8.41 -4.38
CA LEU A 148 2.25 9.49 -3.37
C LEU A 148 2.86 9.03 -2.05
N VAL A 149 2.55 7.81 -1.63
CA VAL A 149 2.95 7.27 -0.31
C VAL A 149 4.12 6.30 -0.40
N CYS A 150 4.38 5.76 -1.58
CA CYS A 150 5.49 4.89 -1.91
C CYS A 150 6.36 5.50 -3.03
N PRO A 151 7.05 6.62 -2.76
CA PRO A 151 7.97 7.20 -3.73
C PRO A 151 9.14 6.25 -4.03
N SER A 152 9.56 6.22 -5.29
CA SER A 152 10.74 5.48 -5.76
C SER A 152 12.06 6.04 -5.24
#